data_AF-A0A176RZD4-F1
#
_entry.id   AF-A0A176RZD4-F1
#
_cell.length_a   1.000
_cell.length_b   1.000
_cell.length_c   1.000
_cell.angle_alpha   90.00
_cell.angle_beta   90.00
_cell.angle_gamma   90.00
#
_symmetry.space_group_name_H-M   'P 1'
#
loop_
_entity.id
_entity.type
_entity.pdbx_description
1 polymer ?
#
loop_
_entity_poly.entity_id
_entity_poly.type
_entity_poly.pdbx_seq_one_letter_code
_entity_poly.pdbx_strand_id
1 'polypeptide(L)'
;MVTGDLDNNGLDDVTIDFGEIYGIWIRMNNSSWVKLHNLSAESMVTGDLDNNGLDDVTIDFGEIYGIWVRMNNSSWVQLETQSAKSMVTGNIDGQP
;
A
#
# COMPACT_ATOMS: atom_id res chain seq x y z
N MET A 1 8.95 4.47 0.38
CA MET A 1 8.14 4.52 1.61
C MET A 1 6.89 5.32 1.32
N VAL A 2 5.78 5.00 2.00
CA VAL A 2 4.49 5.70 1.90
C VAL A 2 3.86 5.78 3.28
N THR A 3 2.89 6.67 3.46
CA THR A 3 2.16 6.86 4.72
C THR A 3 0.66 6.84 4.49
N GLY A 4 -0.10 6.35 5.46
CA GLY A 4 -1.56 6.35 5.44
C GLY A 4 -2.13 5.76 6.72
N ASP A 5 -3.37 6.07 7.04
CA ASP A 5 -4.07 5.55 8.23
C ASP A 5 -4.61 4.15 7.93
N LEU A 6 -3.85 3.09 8.28
CA LEU A 6 -4.16 1.71 7.90
C LEU A 6 -5.03 0.97 8.93
N ASP A 7 -5.46 1.64 9.99
CA ASP A 7 -6.42 1.12 10.98
C ASP A 7 -7.54 2.10 11.37
N ASN A 8 -7.66 3.22 10.66
CA ASN A 8 -8.70 4.25 10.80
C ASN A 8 -8.76 4.81 12.23
N ASN A 9 -7.59 5.14 12.80
CA ASN A 9 -7.48 5.75 14.13
C ASN A 9 -7.14 7.25 14.11
N GLY A 10 -6.98 7.82 12.91
CA GLY A 10 -6.62 9.21 12.66
C GLY A 10 -5.12 9.50 12.70
N LEU A 11 -4.25 8.48 12.70
CA LEU A 11 -2.80 8.63 12.68
C LEU A 11 -2.21 7.84 11.51
N ASP A 12 -1.34 8.49 10.74
CA ASP A 12 -0.63 7.82 9.66
C ASP A 12 0.34 6.75 10.20
N ASP A 13 0.24 5.57 9.60
CA ASP A 13 1.26 4.52 9.63
C ASP A 13 2.31 4.74 8.55
N VAL A 14 3.46 4.07 8.67
CA VAL A 14 4.52 4.13 7.65
C VAL A 14 4.75 2.76 7.03
N THR A 15 4.55 2.65 5.73
CA THR A 15 4.91 1.44 4.95
C THR A 15 6.26 1.64 4.25
N ILE A 16 7.18 0.73 4.53
CA ILE A 16 8.58 0.79 4.09
C ILE A 16 8.94 -0.53 3.42
N ASP A 17 9.51 -0.44 2.23
CA ASP A 17 10.20 -1.55 1.60
C ASP A 17 11.68 -1.51 2.01
N PHE A 18 12.16 -2.59 2.62
CA PHE A 18 13.56 -2.76 3.01
C PHE A 18 14.38 -3.54 1.97
N GLY A 19 13.80 -3.83 0.79
CA GLY A 19 14.44 -4.50 -0.33
C GLY A 19 14.23 -6.02 -0.33
N GLU A 20 14.69 -6.67 -1.40
CA GLU A 20 14.44 -8.09 -1.73
C GLU A 20 14.66 -9.10 -0.57
N ILE A 21 15.61 -8.83 0.32
CA ILE A 21 15.93 -9.74 1.45
C ILE A 21 14.91 -9.62 2.58
N TYR A 22 14.40 -8.40 2.82
CA TYR A 22 13.62 -8.08 4.02
C TYR A 22 12.13 -7.90 3.71
N GLY A 23 11.80 -7.45 2.50
CA GLY A 23 10.45 -7.18 2.01
C GLY A 23 9.86 -5.91 2.60
N ILE A 24 8.53 -5.86 2.59
CA ILE A 24 7.74 -4.69 2.97
C ILE A 24 7.21 -4.84 4.40
N TRP A 25 7.36 -3.76 5.16
CA TRP A 25 6.99 -3.68 6.57
C TRP A 25 6.21 -2.40 6.85
N ILE A 26 5.31 -2.49 7.82
CA ILE A 26 4.53 -1.37 8.33
C ILE A 26 5.02 -1.04 9.74
N ARG A 27 5.33 0.23 9.99
CA ARG A 27 5.48 0.76 11.35
C ARG A 27 4.11 1.24 11.82
N MET A 28 3.38 0.33 12.46
CA MET A 28 2.01 0.56 12.91
C MET A 28 1.98 1.46 14.14
N ASN A 29 1.20 2.55 14.11
CA ASN A 29 0.92 3.47 15.20
C ASN A 29 2.17 4.00 15.91
N ASN A 30 3.25 4.17 15.14
CA ASN A 30 4.60 4.47 15.67
C ASN A 30 5.04 3.53 16.81
N SER A 31 4.49 2.32 16.92
CA SER A 31 4.61 1.48 18.12
C SER A 31 5.13 0.08 17.82
N SER A 32 4.69 -0.53 16.71
CA SER A 32 5.02 -1.92 16.39
C SER A 32 5.36 -2.10 14.92
N TRP A 33 6.15 -3.14 14.62
CA TRP A 33 6.47 -3.51 13.25
C TRP A 33 5.63 -4.70 12.83
N VAL A 34 4.95 -4.59 11.69
CA VAL A 34 4.15 -5.65 11.08
C VAL A 34 4.74 -5.96 9.70
N LYS A 35 5.04 -7.23 9.43
CA LYS A 35 5.49 -7.63 8.08
C LYS A 35 4.29 -7.66 7.14
N LEU A 36 4.32 -6.85 6.10
CA LEU A 36 3.26 -6.80 5.09
C LEU A 36 3.48 -7.86 4.01
N HIS A 37 4.70 -7.93 3.47
CA HIS A 37 5.01 -8.86 2.38
C HIS A 37 6.49 -9.27 2.34
N ASN A 38 6.79 -10.41 1.72
CA ASN A 38 8.17 -10.89 1.58
C ASN A 38 8.89 -10.33 0.35
N LEU A 39 8.15 -9.96 -0.71
CA LEU A 39 8.72 -9.35 -1.91
C LEU A 39 9.01 -7.87 -1.69
N SER A 40 9.98 -7.35 -2.44
CA SER A 40 10.23 -5.92 -2.62
C SER A 40 9.20 -5.33 -3.60
N ALA A 41 8.88 -4.06 -3.44
CA ALA A 41 8.09 -3.26 -4.37
C ALA A 41 8.99 -2.47 -5.33
N GLU A 42 8.55 -2.29 -6.57
CA GLU A 42 9.13 -1.28 -7.46
C GLU A 42 8.60 0.11 -7.14
N SER A 43 7.32 0.21 -6.78
CA SER A 43 6.71 1.43 -6.26
C SER A 43 5.52 1.14 -5.35
N MET A 44 5.19 2.10 -4.48
CA MET A 44 4.04 2.02 -3.58
C MET A 44 3.35 3.38 -3.51
N VAL A 45 2.04 3.36 -3.32
CA VAL A 45 1.19 4.54 -3.02
C VAL A 45 0.11 4.12 -2.02
N THR A 46 -0.45 5.11 -1.32
CA THR A 46 -1.50 4.91 -0.31
C THR A 46 -2.70 5.80 -0.60
N GLY A 47 -3.89 5.34 -0.22
CA GLY A 47 -5.11 6.13 -0.26
C GLY A 47 -6.34 5.24 -0.08
N ASP A 48 -7.41 5.82 0.43
CA ASP A 48 -8.72 5.18 0.57
C ASP A 48 -9.37 4.93 -0.81
N LEU A 49 -9.43 3.68 -1.25
CA LEU A 49 -9.95 3.31 -2.58
C LEU A 49 -11.43 2.87 -2.55
N ASP A 50 -11.99 2.60 -1.38
CA ASP A 50 -13.37 2.16 -1.21
C ASP A 50 -14.26 3.10 -0.38
N ASN A 51 -13.70 4.26 0.00
CA ASN A 51 -14.33 5.36 0.72
C ASN A 51 -14.86 4.94 2.11
N ASN A 52 -14.03 4.23 2.88
CA ASN A 52 -14.37 3.80 4.24
C ASN A 52 -13.60 4.52 5.36
N GLY A 53 -12.70 5.44 4.99
CA GLY A 53 -11.85 6.20 5.89
C GLY A 53 -10.55 5.51 6.31
N LEU A 54 -10.24 4.33 5.77
CA LEU A 54 -9.01 3.59 5.99
C LEU A 54 -8.18 3.59 4.70
N ASP A 55 -6.91 3.97 4.78
CA ASP A 55 -6.05 3.98 3.61
C ASP A 55 -5.66 2.57 3.18
N ASP A 56 -5.68 2.33 1.87
CA ASP A 56 -5.16 1.12 1.25
C ASP A 56 -3.71 1.30 0.84
N VAL A 57 -2.97 0.20 0.70
CA VAL A 57 -1.61 0.22 0.13
C VAL A 57 -1.64 -0.41 -1.27
N THR A 58 -1.44 0.39 -2.30
CA THR A 58 -1.21 -0.10 -3.66
C THR A 58 0.28 -0.31 -3.90
N ILE A 59 0.65 -1.50 -4.34
CA ILE A 59 2.02 -1.96 -4.49
C ILE A 59 2.21 -2.50 -5.91
N ASP A 60 3.22 -1.98 -6.59
CA ASP A 60 3.73 -2.60 -7.81
C ASP A 60 4.85 -3.57 -7.44
N PHE A 61 4.62 -4.87 -7.66
CA PHE A 61 5.60 -5.93 -7.43
C PHE A 61 6.43 -6.26 -8.69
N GLY A 62 6.39 -5.39 -9.71
CA GLY A 62 7.16 -5.51 -10.94
C GLY A 62 6.48 -6.39 -12.00
N GLU A 63 7.10 -6.47 -13.17
CA GLU A 63 6.52 -7.09 -14.39
C GLU A 63 6.03 -8.53 -14.21
N ILE A 64 6.59 -9.28 -13.25
CA ILE A 64 6.22 -10.68 -13.00
C ILE A 64 4.91 -10.81 -12.23
N TYR A 65 4.64 -9.88 -11.31
CA TYR A 65 3.55 -9.99 -10.34
C TYR A 65 2.47 -8.93 -10.53
N GLY A 66 2.80 -7.81 -11.16
CA GLY A 66 1.90 -6.68 -11.43
C GLY A 66 1.56 -5.87 -10.18
N ILE A 67 0.43 -5.18 -10.27
CA ILE A 67 -0.03 -4.22 -9.26
C ILE A 67 -1.09 -4.87 -8.38
N TRP A 68 -0.88 -4.79 -7.07
CA TRP A 68 -1.76 -5.33 -6.04
C TRP A 68 -2.11 -4.28 -5.01
N VAL A 69 -3.31 -4.39 -4.47
CA VAL A 69 -3.79 -3.56 -3.37
C VAL A 69 -3.89 -4.43 -2.12
N ARG A 70 -3.26 -3.98 -1.04
CA ARG A 70 -3.59 -4.42 0.32
C ARG A 70 -4.83 -3.64 0.76
N MET A 71 -6.00 -4.17 0.43
CA MET A 71 -7.30 -3.57 0.69
C MET A 71 -7.67 -3.70 2.17
N ASN A 72 -8.03 -2.58 2.79
CA ASN A 72 -8.45 -2.42 4.16
C ASN A 72 -7.52 -3.07 5.19
N ASN A 73 -6.22 -3.03 4.92
CA ASN A 73 -5.18 -3.73 5.68
C ASN A 73 -5.47 -5.23 5.95
N SER A 74 -6.34 -5.87 5.16
CA SER A 74 -6.92 -7.19 5.50
C SER A 74 -6.93 -8.18 4.34
N SER A 75 -7.11 -7.72 3.10
CA SER A 75 -7.22 -8.57 1.92
C SER A 75 -6.31 -8.09 0.79
N TRP A 76 -5.94 -9.00 -0.10
CA TRP A 76 -5.16 -8.69 -1.29
C TRP A 76 -6.06 -8.72 -2.52
N VAL A 77 -6.05 -7.66 -3.31
CA VAL A 77 -6.80 -7.52 -4.56
C VAL A 77 -5.80 -7.24 -5.69
N GLN A 78 -5.80 -8.04 -6.74
CA GLN A 78 -4.99 -7.73 -7.93
C GLN A 78 -5.68 -6.64 -8.74
N LEU A 79 -4.98 -5.55 -9.00
CA LEU A 79 -5.47 -4.45 -9.82
C LEU A 79 -5.11 -4.65 -11.29
N GLU A 80 -3.85 -4.99 -11.55
CA GLU A 80 -3.32 -5.21 -12.89
C GLU A 80 -2.21 -6.27 -12.89
N THR A 81 -2.00 -6.93 -14.03
CA THR A 81 -0.94 -7.93 -14.20
C THR A 81 0.38 -7.34 -14.67
N GLN A 82 0.36 -6.09 -15.15
CA GLN A 82 1.56 -5.38 -15.63
C GLN A 82 2.06 -4.40 -14.57
N SER A 83 3.34 -4.06 -14.65
CA SER A 83 3.95 -3.02 -13.81
C SER A 83 3.68 -1.62 -14.38
N ALA A 84 3.56 -0.63 -13.50
CA ALA A 84 3.45 0.78 -13.83
C ALA A 84 4.81 1.47 -13.69
N LYS A 85 5.10 2.40 -14.59
CA LYS A 85 6.29 3.26 -14.46
C LYS A 85 6.24 4.20 -13.25
N SER A 86 5.04 4.61 -12.85
CA SER A 86 4.78 5.47 -11.70
C SER A 86 3.32 5.31 -11.30
N MET A 87 3.03 5.43 -10.01
CA MET A 87 1.67 5.44 -9.47
C MET A 87 1.44 6.71 -8.66
N VAL A 88 0.20 7.18 -8.66
CA VAL A 88 -0.32 8.22 -7.77
C VAL A 88 -1.75 7.84 -7.38
N THR A 89 -2.18 8.25 -6.20
CA THR A 89 -3.55 8.09 -5.68
C THR A 89 -4.18 9.46 -5.48
N GLY A 90 -5.49 9.52 -5.64
CA GLY A 90 -6.25 10.74 -5.41
C GLY A 90 -7.63 10.69 -6.04
N ASN A 91 -8.51 11.55 -5.53
CA ASN A 91 -9.82 11.78 -6.11
C ASN A 91 -9.69 12.59 -7.41
N ILE A 92 -10.03 11.99 -8.55
CA ILE A 92 -9.87 12.59 -9.90
C ILE A 92 -11.18 12.99 -10.55
N ASP A 93 -12.32 12.57 -10.02
CA ASP A 93 -13.65 12.82 -10.59
C ASP A 93 -14.57 13.62 -9.65
N GLY A 94 -14.08 13.95 -8.45
CA GLY A 94 -14.81 14.72 -7.45
C GLY A 94 -15.91 13.93 -6.75
N GLN A 95 -15.98 12.61 -6.93
CA GLN A 95 -16.90 11.79 -6.14
C GLN A 95 -16.38 11.65 -4.72
N PRO A 96 -17.26 11.72 -3.70
CA PRO A 96 -16.87 11.49 -2.32
C PRO A 96 -16.19 10.15 -2.14
#